data_AF-A0A1X9NIX0-F1
#
_entry.id   AF-A0A1X9NIX0-F1
#
_cell.length_a   1.000
_cell.length_b   1.000
_cell.length_c   1.000
_cell.angle_alpha   90.00
_cell.angle_beta   90.00
_cell.angle_gamma   90.00
#
_symmetry.space_group_name_H-M   'P 1'
#
loop_
_entity.id
_entity.type
_entity.pdbx_description
1 polymer ?
#
loop_
_entity_poly.entity_id
_entity_poly.type
_entity_poly.pdbx_seq_one_letter_code
_entity_poly.pdbx_strand_id
1 'polypeptide(L)'
;MEYGYHEADRFRWALNSFLRCIKEVIQMATMEMQHAPELNSWLKQQKEELHKDELVGYLFKQRDLIVHRSMLKPASEGMVGLTKGRGLKLGIGMPIDPLEDSEQAILRYIDHAAREEDFLGILYTEDGYGEYTCVERSWRMEPFPEKELTELAAEAWDKVANLVHSLASRLGAKVSDLKFELSNANSVRIRVFEPDFIKENLEAAKEFHAKNTT
;
A
#
# COMPACT_ATOMS: atom_id res chain seq x y z
N MET A 1 -3.47 5.67 3.62
CA MET A 1 -2.79 4.86 2.59
C MET A 1 -3.80 4.04 1.81
N GLU A 2 -4.70 3.31 2.49
CA GLU A 2 -5.74 2.47 1.87
C GLU A 2 -6.59 3.18 0.80
N TYR A 3 -7.02 4.43 1.02
CA TYR A 3 -7.79 5.20 0.03
C TYR A 3 -7.12 5.32 -1.35
N GLY A 4 -5.79 5.40 -1.37
CA GLY A 4 -5.02 5.51 -2.62
C GLY A 4 -4.41 4.20 -3.08
N TYR A 5 -4.78 3.03 -2.54
CA TYR A 5 -4.04 1.78 -2.70
C TYR A 5 -3.80 1.34 -4.15
N HIS A 6 -4.78 1.63 -5.01
CA HIS A 6 -4.75 1.31 -6.44
C HIS A 6 -4.25 2.46 -7.33
N GLU A 7 -3.94 3.61 -6.73
CA GLU A 7 -3.40 4.81 -7.38
C GLU A 7 -1.95 5.00 -6.93
N ALA A 8 -0.99 4.61 -7.78
CA ALA A 8 0.41 4.50 -7.44
C ALA A 8 1.00 5.79 -6.85
N ASP A 9 0.70 6.94 -7.45
CA ASP A 9 1.18 8.23 -6.96
C ASP A 9 0.58 8.57 -5.59
N ARG A 10 -0.73 8.38 -5.40
CA ARG A 10 -1.39 8.67 -4.11
C ARG A 10 -0.90 7.73 -3.02
N PHE A 11 -0.73 6.44 -3.32
CA PHE A 11 -0.21 5.47 -2.38
C PHE A 11 1.22 5.82 -1.96
N ARG A 12 2.12 6.07 -2.92
CA ARG A 12 3.51 6.45 -2.66
C ARG A 12 3.60 7.77 -1.89
N TRP A 13 2.77 8.76 -2.20
CA TRP A 13 2.71 10.01 -1.46
C TRP A 13 2.26 9.81 0.00
N ALA A 14 1.23 8.99 0.21
CA ALA A 14 0.73 8.68 1.54
C ALA A 14 1.77 7.90 2.36
N LEU A 15 2.48 6.96 1.73
CA LEU A 15 3.60 6.24 2.35
C LEU A 15 4.74 7.18 2.73
N ASN A 16 5.16 8.07 1.84
CA ASN A 16 6.21 9.05 2.14
C ASN A 16 5.80 9.96 3.31
N SER A 17 4.54 10.40 3.34
CA SER A 17 4.00 11.21 4.44
C SER A 17 3.98 10.44 5.76
N PHE A 18 3.62 9.16 5.71
CA PHE A 18 3.68 8.26 6.86
C PHE A 18 5.11 8.12 7.40
N LEU A 19 6.07 7.79 6.53
CA LEU A 19 7.50 7.65 6.89
C LEU A 19 8.06 8.93 7.52
N ARG A 20 7.62 10.09 7.03
CA ARG A 20 7.96 11.38 7.61
C ARG A 20 7.37 11.52 9.02
N CYS A 21 6.08 11.25 9.17
CA CYS A 21 5.36 11.40 10.44
C CYS A 21 5.96 10.54 11.57
N ILE A 22 6.19 9.25 11.31
CA ILE A 22 6.70 8.31 12.33
C ILE A 22 8.10 8.69 12.85
N LYS A 23 8.90 9.37 12.03
CA LYS A 23 10.22 9.85 12.44
C LYS A 23 10.15 11.19 13.15
N GLU A 24 9.35 12.13 12.62
CA GLU A 24 9.26 13.49 13.14
C GLU A 24 8.57 13.55 14.50
N VAL A 25 7.60 12.69 14.79
CA VAL A 25 6.89 12.69 16.07
C VAL A 25 7.85 12.46 17.26
N ILE A 26 8.80 11.53 17.12
CA ILE A 26 9.80 11.25 18.15
C ILE A 26 10.78 12.42 18.27
N GLN A 27 11.15 13.04 17.15
CA GLN A 27 12.04 14.20 17.15
C GLN A 27 11.40 15.38 17.88
N MET A 28 10.14 15.70 17.58
CA MET A 28 9.39 16.76 18.27
C MET A 28 9.30 16.46 19.76
N ALA A 29 8.92 15.24 20.16
CA ALA A 29 8.90 14.84 21.56
C ALA A 29 10.27 15.03 22.25
N THR A 30 11.37 14.71 21.56
CA THR A 30 12.73 14.89 22.08
C THR A 30 13.07 16.37 22.30
N MET A 31 12.62 17.25 21.40
CA MET A 31 12.85 18.69 21.51
C MET A 31 12.09 19.29 22.71
N GLU A 32 10.83 18.91 22.90
CA GLU A 32 10.02 19.38 24.03
C GLU A 32 10.58 18.93 25.39
N MET A 33 11.22 17.76 25.45
CA MET A 33 11.78 17.22 26.69
C MET A 33 13.14 17.83 27.09
N GLN A 34 13.68 18.81 26.34
CA GLN A 34 14.98 19.41 26.65
C GLN A 34 15.08 19.98 28.08
N HIS A 35 13.96 20.49 28.62
CA HIS A 35 13.89 21.07 29.96
C HIS A 35 13.67 20.03 31.08
N ALA A 36 13.54 18.74 30.74
CA ALA A 36 13.36 17.65 31.69
C ALA A 36 14.48 16.60 31.50
N PRO A 37 15.68 16.79 32.08
CA PRO A 37 16.88 16.01 31.77
C PRO A 37 16.72 14.49 31.95
N GLU A 38 16.00 14.07 32.99
CA GLU A 38 15.74 12.65 33.27
C GLU A 38 14.83 12.01 32.20
N LEU A 39 13.72 12.68 31.87
CA LEU A 39 12.80 12.23 30.82
C LEU A 39 13.44 12.25 29.43
N ASN A 40 14.27 13.26 29.15
CA ASN A 40 15.00 13.36 27.89
C ASN A 40 16.01 12.21 27.73
N SER A 41 16.73 11.89 28.81
CA SER A 41 17.69 10.77 28.81
C SER A 41 16.97 9.44 28.59
N TRP A 42 15.84 9.22 29.26
CA TRP A 42 14.99 8.05 29.03
C TRP A 42 14.47 7.99 27.59
N LEU A 43 13.92 9.09 27.06
CA LEU A 43 13.39 9.14 25.70
C LEU A 43 14.47 8.89 24.64
N LYS A 44 15.69 9.41 24.85
CA LYS A 44 16.83 9.13 23.97
C LYS A 44 17.19 7.64 23.97
N GLN A 45 17.18 6.98 25.13
CA GLN A 45 17.40 5.53 25.20
C GLN A 45 16.32 4.76 24.45
N GLN A 46 15.04 5.10 24.65
CA GLN A 46 13.93 4.43 23.97
C GLN A 46 13.95 4.66 22.45
N LYS A 47 14.33 5.87 22.02
CA LYS A 47 14.54 6.18 20.60
C LYS A 47 15.64 5.29 20.01
N GLU A 48 16.75 5.09 20.73
CA GLU A 48 17.83 4.20 20.29
C GLU A 48 17.37 2.74 20.21
N GLU A 49 16.54 2.29 21.14
CA GLU A 49 15.89 0.97 21.08
C GLU A 49 14.99 0.84 19.84
N LEU A 50 14.17 1.87 19.52
CA LEU A 50 13.39 1.90 18.27
C LEU A 50 14.27 1.89 17.02
N HIS A 51 15.43 2.55 17.03
CA HIS A 51 16.36 2.54 15.90
C HIS A 51 17.01 1.17 15.67
N LYS A 52 17.14 0.35 16.72
CA LYS A 52 17.65 -1.02 16.66
C LYS A 52 16.61 -2.04 16.22
N ASP A 53 15.32 -1.71 16.32
CA ASP A 53 14.26 -2.53 15.76
C ASP A 53 14.42 -2.62 14.24
N GLU A 54 14.34 -3.84 13.70
CA GLU A 54 14.65 -4.12 12.29
C GLU A 54 13.71 -3.34 11.35
N LEU A 55 12.41 -3.35 11.65
CA LEU A 55 11.39 -2.69 10.86
C LEU A 55 11.51 -1.17 10.98
N VAL A 56 11.42 -0.63 12.19
CA VAL A 56 11.45 0.81 12.43
C VAL A 56 12.77 1.42 11.96
N GLY A 57 13.89 0.78 12.29
CA GLY A 57 15.22 1.19 11.86
C GLY A 57 15.35 1.22 10.34
N TYR A 58 14.80 0.24 9.63
CA TYR A 58 14.73 0.25 8.17
C TYR A 58 13.88 1.40 7.63
N LEU A 59 12.65 1.59 8.13
CA LEU A 59 11.75 2.65 7.68
C LEU A 59 12.34 4.05 7.92
N PHE A 60 13.02 4.25 9.04
CA PHE A 60 13.70 5.52 9.34
C PHE A 60 14.87 5.81 8.39
N LYS A 61 15.60 4.77 7.95
CA LYS A 61 16.63 4.89 6.90
C LYS A 61 16.01 5.19 5.55
N GLN A 62 14.90 4.53 5.21
CA GLN A 62 14.18 4.79 3.95
C GLN A 62 13.73 6.24 3.85
N ARG A 63 13.22 6.85 4.93
CA ARG A 63 12.94 8.29 4.98
C ARG A 63 14.16 9.12 4.58
N ASP A 64 15.34 8.84 5.12
CA ASP A 64 16.55 9.61 4.81
C ASP A 64 16.99 9.44 3.35
N LEU A 65 16.79 8.26 2.78
CA LEU A 65 17.03 8.01 1.35
C LEU A 65 16.03 8.78 0.48
N ILE A 66 14.74 8.80 0.85
CA ILE A 66 13.68 9.48 0.10
C ILE A 66 13.93 11.00 0.05
N VAL A 67 14.31 11.58 1.19
CA VAL A 67 14.60 13.02 1.32
C VAL A 67 15.84 13.42 0.51
N HIS A 68 16.73 12.50 0.17
CA HIS A 68 18.01 12.82 -0.47
C HIS A 68 18.17 12.33 -1.92
N ARG A 69 17.46 11.30 -2.38
CA ARG A 69 17.82 10.66 -3.66
C ARG A 69 16.70 10.22 -4.62
N SER A 70 15.45 9.98 -4.20
CA SER A 70 14.26 9.74 -5.07
C SER A 70 13.07 9.20 -4.26
N MET A 71 11.86 9.15 -4.84
CA MET A 71 10.69 8.48 -4.23
C MET A 71 10.96 6.99 -3.94
N LEU A 72 10.39 6.48 -2.84
CA LEU A 72 10.42 5.04 -2.53
C LEU A 72 9.77 4.26 -3.69
N LYS A 73 10.46 3.25 -4.21
CA LYS A 73 9.91 2.27 -5.16
C LYS A 73 9.66 0.96 -4.40
N PRO A 74 8.50 0.80 -3.75
CA PRO A 74 8.14 -0.50 -3.17
C PRO A 74 8.04 -1.54 -4.29
N ALA A 75 8.18 -2.83 -3.97
CA ALA A 75 7.81 -3.87 -4.91
C ALA A 75 6.27 -3.91 -5.03
N SER A 76 5.77 -4.13 -6.23
CA SER A 76 4.34 -4.24 -6.52
C SER A 76 4.10 -5.52 -7.30
N GLU A 77 3.22 -6.36 -6.77
CA GLU A 77 2.73 -7.57 -7.42
C GLU A 77 1.24 -7.41 -7.64
N GLY A 78 0.72 -8.00 -8.72
CA GLY A 78 -0.71 -7.99 -8.95
C GLY A 78 -1.21 -9.22 -9.66
N MET A 79 -2.53 -9.36 -9.62
CA MET A 79 -3.27 -10.37 -10.35
C MET A 79 -4.45 -9.69 -11.02
N VAL A 80 -4.73 -10.05 -12.26
CA VAL A 80 -6.00 -9.76 -12.91
C VAL A 80 -6.87 -10.99 -12.79
N GLY A 81 -8.13 -10.83 -12.45
CA GLY A 81 -8.99 -11.98 -12.25
C GLY A 81 -10.46 -11.66 -12.06
N LEU A 82 -11.19 -12.68 -11.61
CA LEU A 82 -12.59 -12.63 -11.26
C LEU A 82 -12.74 -12.64 -9.75
N THR A 83 -13.57 -11.77 -9.22
CA THR A 83 -14.00 -11.79 -7.82
C THR A 83 -15.48 -12.12 -7.70
N LYS A 84 -15.86 -12.78 -6.62
CA LYS A 84 -17.25 -12.95 -6.19
C LYS A 84 -17.34 -12.59 -4.71
N GLY A 85 -17.91 -11.42 -4.41
CA GLY A 85 -17.90 -10.87 -3.05
C GLY A 85 -16.55 -10.29 -2.66
N ARG A 86 -15.88 -10.86 -1.64
CA ARG A 86 -14.69 -10.27 -0.99
C ARG A 86 -13.36 -11.00 -1.28
N GLY A 87 -13.30 -11.81 -2.34
CA GLY A 87 -12.10 -12.59 -2.62
C GLY A 87 -11.95 -12.94 -4.10
N LEU A 88 -10.68 -13.06 -4.52
CA LEU A 88 -10.32 -13.54 -5.84
C LEU A 88 -10.76 -15.00 -5.99
N LYS A 89 -11.58 -15.28 -7.01
CA LYS A 89 -12.07 -16.61 -7.37
C LYS A 89 -11.11 -17.31 -8.34
N LEU A 90 -10.62 -16.56 -9.32
CA LEU A 90 -9.69 -17.02 -10.35
C LEU A 90 -8.89 -15.81 -10.82
N GLY A 91 -7.60 -15.96 -11.11
CA GLY A 91 -6.82 -14.88 -11.69
C GLY A 91 -5.47 -15.35 -12.22
N ILE A 92 -4.85 -14.49 -13.01
CA ILE A 92 -3.51 -14.66 -13.53
C ILE A 92 -2.57 -13.61 -12.93
N GLY A 93 -1.39 -14.05 -12.52
CA GLY A 93 -0.35 -13.15 -12.04
C GLY A 93 0.12 -12.22 -13.15
N MET A 94 0.19 -10.93 -12.85
CA MET A 94 0.72 -9.91 -13.75
C MET A 94 1.65 -8.98 -12.96
N PRO A 95 2.88 -8.73 -13.43
CA PRO A 95 3.70 -7.70 -12.80
C PRO A 95 3.02 -6.34 -12.97
N ILE A 96 2.80 -5.63 -11.87
CA ILE A 96 2.28 -4.25 -11.89
C ILE A 96 3.42 -3.34 -11.46
N ASP A 97 3.80 -2.39 -12.32
CA ASP A 97 4.88 -1.46 -11.98
C ASP A 97 4.47 -0.62 -10.75
N PRO A 98 5.36 -0.41 -9.76
CA PRO A 98 5.09 0.46 -8.61
C PRO A 98 4.70 1.91 -8.96
N LEU A 99 4.96 2.36 -10.18
CA LEU A 99 4.59 3.66 -10.73
C LEU A 99 3.29 3.65 -11.51
N GLU A 100 2.69 2.48 -11.69
CA GLU A 100 1.50 2.27 -12.50
C GLU A 100 0.27 2.07 -11.63
N ASP A 101 -0.87 2.62 -12.04
CA ASP A 101 -2.17 2.42 -11.40
C ASP A 101 -2.77 1.05 -11.75
N SER A 102 -3.62 0.51 -10.88
CA SER A 102 -4.29 -0.76 -11.19
C SER A 102 -5.22 -0.68 -12.40
N GLU A 103 -5.70 0.52 -12.73
CA GLU A 103 -6.47 0.77 -13.96
C GLU A 103 -5.62 0.59 -15.22
N GLN A 104 -4.39 1.08 -15.21
CA GLN A 104 -3.46 0.87 -16.32
C GLN A 104 -3.11 -0.62 -16.46
N ALA A 105 -2.97 -1.33 -15.34
CA ALA A 105 -2.71 -2.76 -15.35
C ALA A 105 -3.84 -3.57 -16.02
N ILE A 106 -5.11 -3.28 -15.68
CA ILE A 106 -6.25 -3.95 -16.35
C ILE A 106 -6.32 -3.59 -17.83
N LEU A 107 -6.06 -2.34 -18.21
CA LEU A 107 -6.06 -1.91 -19.62
C LEU A 107 -4.99 -2.65 -20.45
N ARG A 108 -3.80 -2.89 -19.89
CA ARG A 108 -2.79 -3.73 -20.56
C ARG A 108 -3.26 -5.17 -20.74
N TYR A 109 -3.94 -5.72 -19.75
CA TYR A 109 -4.49 -7.06 -19.86
C TYR A 109 -5.60 -7.13 -20.92
N ILE A 110 -6.48 -6.12 -20.98
CA ILE A 110 -7.49 -5.97 -22.04
C ILE A 110 -6.83 -5.88 -23.42
N ASP A 111 -5.77 -5.07 -23.57
CA ASP A 111 -5.01 -4.96 -24.83
C ASP A 111 -4.41 -6.32 -25.25
N HIS A 112 -3.85 -7.07 -24.30
CA HIS A 112 -3.35 -8.42 -24.55
C HIS A 112 -4.46 -9.37 -25.02
N ALA A 113 -5.59 -9.40 -24.29
CA ALA A 113 -6.74 -10.23 -24.61
C ALA A 113 -7.40 -9.86 -25.94
N ALA A 114 -7.29 -8.59 -26.37
CA ALA A 114 -7.80 -8.13 -27.66
C ALA A 114 -6.97 -8.59 -28.86
N ARG A 115 -5.66 -8.81 -28.68
CA ARG A 115 -4.74 -9.29 -29.74
C ARG A 115 -4.78 -10.79 -29.91
N GLU A 116 -4.79 -11.50 -28.78
CA GLU A 116 -4.76 -12.94 -28.71
C GLU A 116 -6.19 -13.44 -28.39
N GLU A 117 -6.42 -13.82 -27.14
CA GLU A 117 -7.72 -14.23 -26.61
C GLU A 117 -7.71 -14.05 -25.08
N ASP A 118 -8.88 -13.81 -24.48
CA ASP A 118 -9.04 -13.93 -23.02
C ASP A 118 -9.03 -15.41 -22.61
N PHE A 119 -7.82 -15.97 -22.48
CA PHE A 119 -7.59 -17.39 -22.20
C PHE A 119 -8.35 -17.91 -20.97
N LEU A 120 -8.51 -17.08 -19.93
CA LEU A 120 -9.18 -17.48 -18.68
C LEU A 120 -10.65 -17.05 -18.61
N GLY A 121 -11.15 -16.29 -19.59
CA GLY A 121 -12.50 -15.73 -19.57
C GLY A 121 -12.73 -14.82 -18.36
N ILE A 122 -11.71 -14.07 -17.94
CA ILE A 122 -11.76 -13.23 -16.73
C ILE A 122 -12.22 -11.78 -17.00
N LEU A 123 -12.38 -11.40 -18.27
CA LEU A 123 -12.98 -10.14 -18.69
C LEU A 123 -14.50 -10.28 -18.77
N TYR A 124 -15.17 -9.95 -17.66
CA TYR A 124 -16.60 -10.03 -17.53
C TYR A 124 -17.25 -8.75 -18.06
N THR A 125 -18.09 -8.89 -19.09
CA THR A 125 -18.74 -7.77 -19.82
C THR A 125 -20.25 -7.72 -19.61
N GLU A 126 -20.82 -8.62 -18.80
CA GLU A 126 -22.26 -8.70 -18.52
C GLU A 126 -22.55 -8.68 -17.03
N ASP A 127 -23.51 -7.87 -16.61
CA ASP A 127 -23.85 -7.67 -15.19
C ASP A 127 -24.94 -8.67 -14.76
N GLY A 128 -24.55 -9.94 -14.57
CA GLY A 128 -25.53 -11.05 -14.46
C GLY A 128 -25.50 -11.91 -13.20
N TYR A 129 -24.34 -12.11 -12.56
CA TYR A 129 -24.18 -13.18 -11.57
C TYR A 129 -23.35 -12.80 -10.33
N GLY A 130 -23.11 -11.51 -10.11
CA GLY A 130 -22.32 -10.99 -8.99
C GLY A 130 -20.83 -11.38 -9.08
N GLU A 131 -20.35 -11.65 -10.30
CA GLU A 131 -18.94 -11.87 -10.63
C GLU A 131 -18.45 -10.68 -11.42
N TYR A 132 -17.28 -10.18 -11.06
CA TYR A 132 -16.71 -8.97 -11.66
C TYR A 132 -15.24 -9.17 -11.96
N THR A 133 -14.77 -8.54 -13.04
CA THR A 133 -13.34 -8.39 -13.29
C THR A 133 -12.72 -7.51 -12.22
N CYS A 134 -11.57 -7.91 -11.71
CA CYS A 134 -10.85 -7.17 -10.70
C CYS A 134 -9.34 -7.23 -10.89
N VAL A 135 -8.67 -6.26 -10.28
CA VAL A 135 -7.23 -6.30 -10.04
C VAL A 135 -6.99 -6.46 -8.55
N GLU A 136 -6.34 -7.55 -8.17
CA GLU A 136 -5.75 -7.69 -6.85
C GLU A 136 -4.32 -7.13 -6.90
N ARG A 137 -3.97 -6.25 -5.96
CA ARG A 137 -2.64 -5.66 -5.84
C ARG A 137 -2.06 -5.94 -4.45
N SER A 138 -0.74 -6.06 -4.38
CA SER A 138 0.01 -6.16 -3.13
C SER A 138 1.25 -5.28 -3.20
N TRP A 139 1.50 -4.50 -2.15
CA TRP A 139 2.73 -3.72 -2.01
C TRP A 139 3.63 -4.38 -0.99
N ARG A 140 4.91 -4.56 -1.34
CA ARG A 140 5.91 -5.24 -0.50
C ARG A 140 7.20 -4.44 -0.44
N MET A 141 8.04 -4.75 0.54
CA MET A 141 9.41 -4.23 0.61
C MET A 141 10.41 -5.38 0.54
N GLU A 142 11.54 -5.16 -0.12
CA GLU A 142 12.56 -6.19 -0.36
C GLU A 142 13.05 -6.90 0.92
N PRO A 143 13.30 -6.23 2.06
CA PRO A 143 13.71 -6.92 3.29
C PRO A 143 12.57 -7.69 3.97
N PHE A 144 11.32 -7.40 3.61
CA PHE A 144 10.12 -7.97 4.23
C PHE A 144 9.17 -8.49 3.15
N PRO A 145 9.60 -9.46 2.31
CA PRO A 145 8.82 -9.87 1.15
C PRO A 145 7.51 -10.54 1.57
N GLU A 146 7.46 -11.17 2.73
CA GLU A 146 6.27 -11.90 3.21
C GLU A 146 5.18 -11.00 3.82
N LYS A 147 5.47 -9.72 4.04
CA LYS A 147 4.54 -8.80 4.70
C LYS A 147 4.07 -7.72 3.75
N GLU A 148 2.78 -7.41 3.85
CA GLU A 148 2.20 -6.32 3.08
C GLU A 148 2.63 -4.98 3.69
N LEU A 149 2.85 -3.97 2.86
CA LEU A 149 3.41 -2.69 3.28
C LEU A 149 2.53 -1.91 4.27
N THR A 150 1.20 -1.98 4.16
CA THR A 150 0.26 -1.39 5.12
C THR A 150 0.27 -2.13 6.45
N GLU A 151 0.51 -3.44 6.46
CA GLU A 151 0.74 -4.21 7.70
C GLU A 151 2.04 -3.77 8.38
N LEU A 152 3.11 -3.61 7.61
CA LEU A 152 4.39 -3.08 8.09
C LEU A 152 4.23 -1.65 8.63
N ALA A 153 3.42 -0.82 7.98
CA ALA A 153 3.14 0.53 8.44
C ALA A 153 2.34 0.55 9.75
N ALA A 154 1.32 -0.32 9.90
CA ALA A 154 0.58 -0.46 11.14
C ALA A 154 1.48 -0.93 12.29
N GLU A 155 2.31 -1.96 12.06
CA GLU A 155 3.24 -2.48 13.07
C GLU A 155 4.25 -1.39 13.51
N ALA A 156 4.79 -0.64 12.55
CA ALA A 156 5.69 0.48 12.86
C ALA A 156 4.98 1.61 13.60
N TRP A 157 3.74 1.93 13.23
CA TRP A 157 2.92 2.93 13.94
C TRP A 157 2.69 2.51 15.39
N ASP A 158 2.30 1.27 15.64
CA ASP A 158 2.05 0.77 16.99
C ASP A 158 3.29 0.90 17.88
N LYS A 159 4.48 0.55 17.37
CA LYS A 159 5.74 0.71 18.10
C LYS A 159 6.01 2.17 18.48
N VAL A 160 5.83 3.10 17.53
CA VAL A 160 6.04 4.54 17.76
C VAL A 160 4.98 5.14 18.68
N ALA A 161 3.71 4.78 18.47
CA ALA A 161 2.59 5.25 19.28
C ALA A 161 2.72 4.79 20.74
N ASN A 162 3.13 3.54 20.98
CA ASN A 162 3.39 3.01 22.32
C ASN A 162 4.51 3.78 23.04
N LEU A 163 5.56 4.19 22.33
CA LEU A 163 6.59 5.05 22.90
C LEU A 163 6.02 6.42 23.30
N VAL A 164 5.25 7.06 22.42
CA VAL A 164 4.63 8.37 22.70
C VAL A 164 3.64 8.27 23.87
N HIS A 165 2.86 7.18 23.95
CA HIS A 165 1.98 6.88 25.07
C HIS A 165 2.73 6.69 26.39
N SER A 166 3.85 5.97 26.34
CA SER A 166 4.71 5.79 27.50
C SER A 166 5.28 7.13 27.99
N LEU A 167 5.66 8.01 27.07
CA LEU A 167 6.10 9.36 27.39
C LEU A 167 4.96 10.18 28.03
N ALA A 168 3.77 10.19 27.42
CA ALA A 168 2.61 10.91 27.93
C ALA A 168 2.21 10.41 29.33
N SER A 169 2.25 9.09 29.56
CA SER A 169 1.98 8.50 30.87
C SER A 169 3.01 8.94 31.93
N ARG A 170 4.29 9.01 31.55
CA ARG A 170 5.35 9.55 32.43
C ARG A 170 5.18 11.04 32.73
N LEU A 171 4.56 11.79 31.84
CA LEU A 171 4.15 13.19 32.06
C LEU A 171 2.86 13.32 32.89
N GLY A 172 2.26 12.20 33.31
CA GLY A 172 1.05 12.17 34.14
C GLY A 172 -0.27 12.13 33.37
N ALA A 173 -0.24 11.97 32.04
CA ALA A 173 -1.45 11.80 31.25
C ALA A 173 -2.09 10.43 31.53
N LYS A 174 -3.42 10.39 31.59
CA LYS A 174 -4.18 9.13 31.57
C LYS A 174 -4.42 8.75 30.11
N VAL A 175 -3.61 7.81 29.63
CA VAL A 175 -3.67 7.35 28.25
C VAL A 175 -4.39 6.02 28.21
N SER A 176 -5.41 5.89 27.36
CA SER A 176 -6.05 4.61 27.05
C SER A 176 -5.20 3.82 26.05
N ASP A 177 -5.28 2.50 26.09
CA ASP A 177 -4.65 1.65 25.07
C ASP A 177 -5.20 2.01 23.69
N LEU A 178 -4.35 2.56 22.83
CA LEU A 178 -4.66 2.69 21.41
C LEU A 178 -4.35 1.34 20.77
N LYS A 179 -5.38 0.68 20.25
CA LYS A 179 -5.21 -0.43 19.31
C LYS A 179 -5.52 0.09 17.93
N PHE A 180 -4.54 0.03 17.04
CA PHE A 180 -4.77 0.29 15.64
C PHE A 180 -5.31 -1.01 15.01
N GLU A 181 -6.55 -0.97 14.53
CA GLU A 181 -7.13 -2.09 13.78
C GLU A 181 -7.07 -1.77 12.30
N LEU A 182 -6.33 -2.57 11.54
CA LEU A 182 -6.35 -2.51 10.08
C LEU A 182 -7.72 -2.94 9.56
N SER A 183 -8.14 -2.32 8.46
CA SER A 183 -9.30 -2.79 7.72
C SER A 183 -9.04 -4.18 7.14
N ASN A 184 -10.10 -4.86 6.66
CA ASN A 184 -9.93 -6.14 5.99
C ASN A 184 -9.03 -5.96 4.75
N ALA A 185 -7.88 -6.64 4.70
CA ALA A 185 -6.92 -6.50 3.60
C ALA A 185 -7.54 -6.65 2.21
N ASN A 186 -8.50 -7.57 2.04
CA ASN A 186 -9.16 -7.79 0.75
C ASN A 186 -10.05 -6.62 0.32
N SER A 187 -10.55 -5.81 1.27
CA SER A 187 -11.35 -4.62 0.94
C SER A 187 -10.53 -3.50 0.32
N VAL A 188 -9.21 -3.58 0.44
CA VAL A 188 -8.28 -2.57 -0.08
C VAL A 188 -7.44 -3.12 -1.22
N ARG A 189 -7.12 -4.41 -1.21
CA ARG A 189 -6.26 -5.07 -2.21
C ARG A 189 -6.97 -5.35 -3.52
N ILE A 190 -8.29 -5.47 -3.53
CA ILE A 190 -9.07 -5.81 -4.72
C ILE A 190 -9.80 -4.57 -5.22
N ARG A 191 -9.47 -4.13 -6.44
CA ARG A 191 -10.25 -3.14 -7.19
C ARG A 191 -11.12 -3.85 -8.20
N VAL A 192 -12.42 -3.67 -8.07
CA VAL A 192 -13.43 -4.18 -9.01
C VAL A 192 -13.63 -3.17 -10.14
N PHE A 193 -13.87 -3.68 -11.34
CA PHE A 193 -14.20 -2.89 -12.52
C PHE A 193 -15.61 -3.22 -13.00
N GLU A 194 -16.32 -2.17 -13.41
CA GLU A 194 -17.68 -2.31 -13.93
C GLU A 194 -17.67 -3.06 -15.27
N PRO A 195 -18.67 -3.93 -15.54
CA PRO A 195 -18.74 -4.68 -16.79
C PRO A 195 -18.74 -3.79 -18.04
N ASP A 196 -19.42 -2.65 -17.97
CA ASP A 196 -19.45 -1.67 -19.07
C ASP A 196 -18.06 -1.10 -19.37
N PHE A 197 -17.28 -0.77 -18.33
CA PHE A 197 -15.90 -0.32 -18.50
C PHE A 197 -15.05 -1.38 -19.20
N ILE A 198 -15.17 -2.65 -18.81
CA ILE A 198 -14.44 -3.76 -19.44
C ILE A 198 -14.86 -3.91 -20.90
N LYS A 199 -16.16 -3.87 -21.17
CA LYS A 199 -16.72 -4.02 -22.52
C LYS A 199 -16.24 -2.92 -23.46
N GLU A 200 -16.40 -1.66 -23.06
CA GLU A 200 -16.01 -0.50 -23.87
C GLU A 200 -14.53 -0.54 -24.24
N ASN A 201 -13.65 -0.81 -23.26
CA ASN A 201 -12.21 -0.87 -23.49
C ASN A 201 -11.79 -2.08 -24.33
N LEU A 202 -12.44 -3.24 -24.16
CA LEU A 202 -12.15 -4.43 -24.94
C LEU A 202 -12.57 -4.25 -26.41
N GLU A 203 -13.75 -3.68 -26.66
CA GLU A 203 -14.22 -3.38 -28.02
C GLU A 203 -13.29 -2.35 -28.69
N ALA A 204 -12.94 -1.26 -28.00
CA ALA A 204 -12.02 -0.25 -28.52
C ALA A 204 -10.63 -0.82 -28.86
N ALA A 205 -10.07 -1.70 -28.00
CA ALA A 205 -8.81 -2.35 -28.25
C ALA A 205 -8.86 -3.29 -29.47
N LYS A 206 -9.93 -4.08 -29.61
CA LYS A 206 -10.16 -4.95 -30.78
C LYS A 206 -10.25 -4.16 -32.08
N GLU A 207 -10.98 -3.04 -32.08
CA GLU A 207 -11.06 -2.16 -33.25
C GLU A 207 -9.71 -1.56 -33.62
N PHE A 208 -8.91 -1.14 -32.63
CA PHE A 208 -7.59 -0.58 -32.85
C PHE A 208 -6.67 -1.60 -33.54
N HIS A 209 -6.65 -2.85 -33.06
CA HIS A 209 -5.84 -3.91 -33.68
C HIS A 209 -6.36 -4.29 -35.06
N ALA A 210 -7.68 -4.36 -35.27
CA ALA A 210 -8.26 -4.63 -36.58
C ALA A 210 -7.87 -3.58 -37.64
N LYS A 211 -7.77 -2.30 -37.26
CA LYS A 211 -7.37 -1.20 -38.17
C LYS A 211 -5.87 -1.16 -38.46
N ASN A 212 -5.03 -1.58 -37.52
CA ASN A 212 -3.56 -1.50 -37.62
C ASN A 212 -2.88 -2.81 -38.05
N THR A 213 -3.64 -3.88 -38.27
CA THR A 213 -3.15 -5.16 -38.82
C THR A 213 -3.38 -5.25 -40.35
N THR A 214 -3.88 -4.18 -40.96
CA THR A 214 -3.98 -3.95 -42.42
C THR A 214 -2.83 -3.10 -42.94
#